data_AF-A0A7C5MRT9-F1
#
_entry.id   AF-A0A7C5MRT9-F1
#
_cell.length_a   1.000
_cell.length_b   1.000
_cell.length_c   1.000
_cell.angle_alpha   90.00
_cell.angle_beta   90.00
_cell.angle_gamma   90.00
#
_symmetry.space_group_name_H-M   'P 1'
#
loop_
_entity.id
_entity.type
_entity.pdbx_description
1 polymer ?
#
loop_
_entity_poly.entity_id
_entity_poly.type
_entity_poly.pdbx_seq_one_letter_code
_entity_poly.pdbx_strand_id
1 'polypeptide(L)'
;MFAGEIVENNNGTFKEITEKTIPSELTSNSVIGVKNCFSGEFRSDGLLRIDGDFKGTIRSSGVVLVGEKGRIIGDIYAKAVRIGGKVKGNLYCTERIDILSTGKLIGNLWTRRFFAEEGMVFTGEAKILEKNEIDNIFHQNVTSIPTISKEFDF
;
A
#
# COMPACT_ATOMS: atom_id res chain seq x y z
N MET A 1 5.51 36.44 13.15
CA MET A 1 4.30 37.20 12.76
C MET A 1 3.62 36.33 11.71
N PHE A 2 2.62 35.52 12.00
CA PHE A 2 1.38 35.78 12.76
C PHE A 2 1.24 34.91 14.02
N ALA A 3 0.55 35.47 15.01
CA ALA A 3 0.31 34.92 16.33
C ALA A 3 -0.78 33.84 16.28
N GLY A 4 -0.55 32.70 16.95
CA GLY A 4 -1.64 31.80 17.32
C GLY A 4 -2.47 32.49 18.40
N GLU A 5 -3.76 32.64 18.17
CA GLU A 5 -4.69 33.21 19.12
C GLU A 5 -4.96 32.17 20.22
N ILE A 6 -4.61 32.51 21.46
CA ILE A 6 -4.87 31.70 22.65
C ILE A 6 -6.31 32.00 23.06
N VAL A 7 -7.18 31.00 23.00
CA VAL A 7 -8.50 31.09 23.63
C VAL A 7 -8.39 30.51 25.04
N GLU A 8 -8.26 31.37 26.04
CA GLU A 8 -8.38 31.01 27.45
C GLU A 8 -9.84 30.70 27.79
N ASN A 9 -10.10 29.52 28.34
CA ASN A 9 -11.33 29.25 29.07
C ASN A 9 -11.00 29.09 30.56
N ASN A 10 -11.78 29.75 31.42
CA ASN A 10 -11.55 30.09 32.83
C ASN A 10 -11.41 28.94 33.85
N ASN A 11 -10.88 27.77 33.45
CA ASN A 11 -10.90 26.57 34.28
C ASN A 11 -9.57 25.78 34.29
N GLY A 12 -8.45 26.43 33.95
CA GLY A 12 -7.10 25.99 34.36
C GLY A 12 -6.67 24.57 33.95
N THR A 13 -7.31 23.94 32.97
CA THR A 13 -6.93 22.59 32.50
C THR A 13 -6.56 22.67 31.02
N PHE A 14 -5.28 22.59 30.71
CA PHE A 14 -4.75 22.47 29.35
C PHE A 14 -5.15 21.09 28.80
N LYS A 15 -5.89 21.04 27.68
CA LYS A 15 -6.06 19.80 26.91
C LYS A 15 -4.91 19.70 25.93
N GLU A 16 -4.00 18.77 26.20
CA GLU A 16 -3.04 18.25 25.23
C GLU A 16 -3.81 17.71 24.02
N ILE A 17 -3.47 18.20 22.83
CA ILE A 17 -4.04 17.71 21.57
C ILE A 17 -3.11 16.60 21.07
N THR A 18 -3.15 15.43 21.72
CA THR A 18 -2.26 14.32 21.35
C THR A 18 -3.04 13.30 20.53
N GLU A 19 -2.69 13.27 19.24
CA GLU A 19 -2.91 12.23 18.22
C GLU A 19 -4.08 11.27 18.45
N LYS A 20 -5.12 11.44 17.62
CA LYS A 20 -6.20 10.49 17.42
C LYS A 20 -5.63 9.11 17.09
N THR A 21 -5.70 8.22 18.07
CA THR A 21 -5.39 6.80 18.07
C THR A 21 -5.81 6.12 16.77
N ILE A 22 -4.85 5.64 15.99
CA ILE A 22 -5.12 4.65 14.94
C ILE A 22 -5.49 3.35 15.68
N PRO A 23 -6.69 2.78 15.46
CA PRO A 23 -7.11 1.55 16.13
C PRO A 23 -6.10 0.43 15.85
N SER A 24 -5.57 -0.16 16.92
CA SER A 24 -4.65 -1.30 16.89
C SER A 24 -5.38 -2.61 16.59
N GLU A 25 -6.15 -2.65 15.50
CA GLU A 25 -6.65 -3.91 14.95
C GLU A 25 -5.51 -4.56 14.17
N LEU A 26 -4.92 -5.61 14.75
CA LEU A 26 -4.02 -6.60 14.13
C LEU A 26 -3.42 -6.16 12.78
N THR A 27 -2.50 -5.20 12.81
CA THR A 27 -1.73 -4.86 11.62
C THR A 27 -0.69 -5.96 11.43
N SER A 28 -1.08 -7.03 10.72
CA SER A 28 -0.15 -8.05 10.28
C SER A 28 0.88 -7.38 9.39
N ASN A 29 2.05 -7.11 9.96
CA ASN A 29 3.12 -6.38 9.30
C ASN A 29 4.15 -7.39 8.81
N SER A 30 4.31 -7.46 7.50
CA SER A 30 5.35 -8.26 6.84
C SER A 30 6.39 -7.33 6.23
N VAL A 31 7.67 -7.66 6.42
CA VAL A 31 8.78 -6.85 5.88
C VAL A 31 9.75 -7.76 5.15
N ILE A 32 9.99 -7.47 3.87
CA ILE A 32 11.09 -8.02 3.10
C ILE A 32 12.21 -6.98 3.14
N GLY A 33 13.16 -7.18 4.05
CA GLY A 33 14.25 -6.24 4.27
C GLY A 33 15.24 -6.18 3.11
N VAL A 34 16.07 -5.13 3.10
CA VAL A 34 17.21 -4.99 2.20
C VAL A 34 18.08 -6.26 2.16
N LYS A 35 18.61 -6.58 0.97
CA LYS A 35 19.42 -7.78 0.68
C LYS A 35 18.71 -9.12 0.78
N ASN A 36 17.40 -9.14 1.07
CA ASN A 36 16.59 -10.34 0.94
C ASN A 36 15.94 -10.40 -0.45
N CYS A 37 15.73 -11.61 -0.94
CA CYS A 37 15.04 -11.88 -2.19
C CYS A 37 13.90 -12.88 -1.92
N PHE A 38 12.73 -12.61 -2.46
CA PHE A 38 11.60 -13.53 -2.45
C PHE A 38 11.15 -13.81 -3.89
N SER A 39 10.84 -15.08 -4.18
CA SER A 39 10.28 -15.49 -5.47
C SER A 39 9.07 -16.40 -5.27
N GLY A 40 7.91 -16.01 -5.76
CA GLY A 40 6.68 -16.79 -5.65
C GLY A 40 5.42 -15.93 -5.54
N GLU A 41 4.38 -16.48 -4.92
CA GLU A 41 3.16 -15.76 -4.59
C GLU A 41 3.17 -15.40 -3.10
N PHE A 42 2.87 -14.13 -2.77
CA PHE A 42 2.77 -13.66 -1.39
C PHE A 42 1.37 -13.15 -1.12
N ARG A 43 0.70 -13.73 -0.11
CA ARG A 43 -0.64 -13.36 0.32
C ARG A 43 -0.61 -12.75 1.72
N SER A 44 -1.28 -11.62 1.91
CA SER A 44 -1.31 -10.93 3.21
C SER A 44 -2.58 -10.10 3.37
N ASP A 45 -3.13 -10.06 4.58
CA ASP A 45 -4.29 -9.20 4.87
C ASP A 45 -3.91 -7.84 5.48
N GLY A 46 -2.64 -7.67 5.87
CA GLY A 46 -2.14 -6.47 6.51
C GLY A 46 -1.20 -5.64 5.64
N LEU A 47 -0.22 -5.03 6.29
CA LEU A 47 0.79 -4.19 5.66
C LEU A 47 1.95 -5.07 5.16
N LEU A 48 2.29 -4.95 3.88
CA LEU A 48 3.50 -5.55 3.32
C LEU A 48 4.48 -4.46 2.93
N ARG A 49 5.68 -4.45 3.53
CA ARG A 49 6.77 -3.55 3.17
C ARG A 49 7.89 -4.31 2.47
N ILE A 50 8.35 -3.79 1.33
CA ILE A 50 9.40 -4.39 0.51
C ILE A 50 10.52 -3.36 0.34
N ASP A 51 11.65 -3.63 0.98
CA ASP A 51 12.92 -2.91 0.83
C ASP A 51 13.98 -3.76 0.09
N GLY A 52 13.68 -5.03 -0.19
CA GLY A 52 14.52 -5.99 -0.92
C GLY A 52 14.04 -6.29 -2.35
N ASP A 53 14.39 -7.47 -2.86
CA ASP A 53 13.98 -7.97 -4.17
C ASP A 53 12.74 -8.88 -4.04
N PHE A 54 11.73 -8.63 -4.87
CA PHE A 54 10.54 -9.47 -4.98
C PHE A 54 10.28 -9.84 -6.44
N LYS A 55 10.06 -11.12 -6.71
CA LYS A 55 9.65 -11.61 -8.02
C LYS A 55 8.42 -12.49 -7.92
N GLY A 56 7.38 -12.19 -8.68
CA GLY A 56 6.14 -12.97 -8.72
C GLY A 56 4.92 -12.12 -8.36
N THR A 57 3.93 -12.73 -7.70
CA THR A 57 2.61 -12.11 -7.54
C THR A 57 2.34 -11.75 -6.09
N ILE A 58 1.90 -10.52 -5.84
CA ILE A 58 1.45 -10.07 -4.52
C ILE A 58 -0.06 -9.98 -4.52
N ARG A 59 -0.73 -10.65 -3.58
CA ARG A 59 -2.17 -10.50 -3.35
C ARG A 59 -2.39 -10.05 -1.91
N SER A 60 -2.74 -8.79 -1.73
CA SER A 60 -2.98 -8.19 -0.43
C SER A 60 -4.38 -7.60 -0.33
N SER A 61 -5.10 -7.88 0.75
CA SER A 61 -6.32 -7.13 1.07
C SER A 61 -6.01 -5.79 1.77
N GLY A 62 -4.73 -5.59 2.14
CA GLY A 62 -4.22 -4.40 2.80
C GLY A 62 -3.32 -3.53 1.90
N VAL A 63 -2.30 -2.94 2.52
CA VAL A 63 -1.43 -1.92 1.91
C VAL A 63 -0.08 -2.53 1.56
N VAL A 64 0.42 -2.23 0.35
CA VAL A 64 1.78 -2.61 -0.08
C VAL A 64 2.65 -1.36 -0.18
N LEU A 65 3.78 -1.37 0.53
CA LEU A 65 4.79 -0.32 0.52
C LEU A 65 6.06 -0.83 -0.16
N VAL A 66 6.45 -0.18 -1.25
CA VAL A 66 7.76 -0.41 -1.89
C VAL A 66 8.68 0.71 -1.44
N GLY A 67 9.59 0.41 -0.53
CA GLY A 67 10.58 1.40 -0.10
C GLY A 67 11.56 1.75 -1.20
N GLU A 68 12.37 2.79 -1.01
CA GLU A 68 13.30 3.32 -2.02
C GLU A 68 14.26 2.26 -2.59
N LYS A 69 14.68 1.30 -1.76
CA LYS A 69 15.57 0.20 -2.15
C LYS A 69 14.83 -1.02 -2.70
N GLY A 70 13.51 -1.06 -2.55
CA GLY A 70 12.64 -2.14 -2.97
C GLY A 70 12.57 -2.27 -4.49
N ARG A 71 12.64 -3.50 -4.98
CA ARG A 71 12.52 -3.84 -6.41
C ARG A 71 11.54 -4.98 -6.59
N ILE A 72 10.52 -4.74 -7.40
CA ILE A 72 9.47 -5.73 -7.66
C ILE A 72 9.42 -6.03 -9.16
N ILE A 73 9.38 -7.31 -9.50
CA ILE A 73 9.06 -7.80 -10.84
C ILE A 73 7.85 -8.72 -10.76
N GLY A 74 6.71 -8.27 -11.26
CA GLY A 74 5.45 -9.02 -11.31
C GLY A 74 4.25 -8.18 -10.89
N ASP A 75 3.12 -8.85 -10.71
CA ASP A 75 1.81 -8.20 -10.57
C ASP A 75 1.41 -8.02 -9.10
N ILE A 76 0.78 -6.88 -8.80
CA ILE A 76 0.36 -6.51 -7.44
C ILE A 76 -1.15 -6.27 -7.43
N TYR A 77 -1.85 -7.05 -6.61
CA TYR A 77 -3.25 -6.87 -6.26
C TYR A 77 -3.29 -6.38 -4.82
N ALA A 78 -3.76 -5.16 -4.58
CA ALA A 78 -3.74 -4.56 -3.24
C ALA A 78 -4.90 -3.60 -3.04
N LYS A 79 -5.21 -3.26 -1.78
CA LYS A 79 -6.15 -2.16 -1.51
C LYS A 79 -5.52 -0.82 -1.87
N ALA A 80 -4.29 -0.62 -1.40
CA ALA A 80 -3.48 0.54 -1.75
C ALA A 80 -2.01 0.17 -1.94
N VAL A 81 -1.33 0.89 -2.83
CA VAL A 81 0.11 0.71 -3.10
C VAL A 81 0.82 2.05 -3.00
N ARG A 82 1.97 2.08 -2.33
CA ARG A 82 2.88 3.23 -2.33
C ARG A 82 4.26 2.83 -2.83
N ILE A 83 4.78 3.58 -3.79
CA ILE A 83 6.01 3.25 -4.51
C ILE A 83 7.05 4.35 -4.30
N GLY A 84 8.04 4.08 -3.47
CA GLY A 84 9.31 4.81 -3.42
C GLY A 84 10.44 4.13 -4.18
N GLY A 85 10.32 2.82 -4.47
CA GLY A 85 11.32 2.02 -5.17
C GLY A 85 11.01 1.79 -6.65
N LYS A 86 11.40 0.62 -7.17
CA LYS A 86 11.21 0.24 -8.58
C LYS A 86 10.21 -0.91 -8.70
N VAL A 87 9.21 -0.75 -9.56
CA VAL A 87 8.23 -1.79 -9.86
C VAL A 87 8.15 -1.99 -11.37
N LYS A 88 8.27 -3.24 -11.79
CA LYS A 88 8.03 -3.67 -13.17
C LYS A 88 6.92 -4.73 -13.17
N GLY A 89 5.75 -4.35 -13.67
CA GLY A 89 4.56 -5.21 -13.70
C GLY A 89 3.28 -4.43 -13.48
N ASN A 90 2.15 -5.13 -13.40
CA ASN A 90 0.84 -4.52 -13.38
C ASN A 90 0.33 -4.29 -11.96
N LEU A 91 -0.37 -3.18 -11.75
CA LEU A 91 -0.95 -2.81 -10.47
C LEU A 91 -2.48 -2.79 -10.53
N TYR A 92 -3.12 -3.58 -9.67
CA TYR A 92 -4.56 -3.64 -9.53
C TYR A 92 -4.94 -3.21 -8.11
N CYS A 93 -5.41 -1.97 -7.98
CA CYS A 93 -5.68 -1.34 -6.69
C CYS A 93 -7.13 -0.93 -6.54
N THR A 94 -7.76 -1.24 -5.41
CA THR A 94 -9.16 -0.85 -5.18
C THR A 94 -9.35 0.58 -4.72
N GLU A 95 -8.36 1.15 -4.03
CA GLU A 95 -8.49 2.48 -3.46
C GLU A 95 -7.53 3.50 -4.04
N ARG A 96 -6.22 3.24 -3.96
CA ARG A 96 -5.24 4.28 -4.27
C ARG A 96 -3.86 3.73 -4.65
N ILE A 97 -3.21 4.41 -5.60
CA ILE A 97 -1.80 4.25 -5.90
C ILE A 97 -1.08 5.57 -5.66
N ASP A 98 0.00 5.52 -4.88
CA ASP A 98 0.93 6.62 -4.63
C ASP A 98 2.28 6.30 -5.25
N ILE A 99 2.75 7.15 -6.17
CA ILE A 99 4.14 7.10 -6.64
C ILE A 99 4.88 8.31 -6.05
N LEU A 100 5.85 8.02 -5.19
CA LEU A 100 6.69 9.03 -4.54
C LEU A 100 7.74 9.55 -5.51
N SER A 101 8.41 10.64 -5.14
CA SER A 101 9.43 11.32 -5.95
C SER A 101 10.56 10.40 -6.43
N THR A 102 10.94 9.39 -5.66
CA THR A 102 11.97 8.39 -6.04
C THR A 102 11.40 7.17 -6.79
N GLY A 103 10.08 7.05 -6.85
CA GLY A 103 9.36 5.89 -7.37
C GLY A 103 9.48 5.75 -8.88
N LYS A 104 9.66 4.50 -9.34
CA LYS A 104 9.66 4.14 -10.76
C LYS A 104 8.73 2.97 -11.01
N LEU A 105 7.74 3.17 -11.87
CA LEU A 105 6.79 2.15 -12.29
C LEU A 105 6.85 1.95 -13.80
N ILE A 106 7.08 0.70 -14.22
CA ILE A 106 7.00 0.26 -15.62
C ILE A 106 5.93 -0.82 -15.72
N GLY A 107 4.79 -0.48 -16.28
CA GLY A 107 3.63 -1.37 -16.39
C GLY A 107 2.32 -0.60 -16.27
N ASN A 108 1.21 -1.33 -16.35
CA ASN A 108 -0.11 -0.74 -16.36
C ASN A 108 -0.70 -0.68 -14.95
N LEU A 109 -1.52 0.32 -14.68
CA LEU A 109 -2.20 0.47 -13.40
C LEU A 109 -3.71 0.65 -13.57
N TRP A 110 -4.45 0.02 -12.66
CA TRP A 110 -5.89 0.15 -12.49
C TRP A 110 -6.14 0.57 -11.06
N THR A 111 -6.71 1.77 -10.86
CA THR A 111 -6.95 2.30 -9.51
C THR A 111 -8.12 3.27 -9.48
N ARG A 112 -8.66 3.53 -8.29
CA ARG A 112 -9.67 4.57 -8.09
C ARG A 112 -9.07 5.97 -7.96
N ARG A 113 -7.88 6.05 -7.36
CA ARG A 113 -7.18 7.31 -7.09
C ARG A 113 -5.70 7.13 -7.38
N PHE A 114 -5.16 8.03 -8.17
CA PHE A 114 -3.75 8.04 -8.52
C PHE A 114 -3.13 9.34 -8.03
N PHE A 115 -2.04 9.23 -7.28
CA PHE A 115 -1.24 10.36 -6.81
C PHE A 115 0.21 10.15 -7.22
N ALA A 116 0.81 11.20 -7.74
CA ALA A 116 2.18 11.21 -8.21
C ALA A 116 2.90 12.44 -7.66
N GLU A 117 4.06 12.23 -7.06
CA GLU A 117 4.95 13.31 -6.65
C GLU A 117 5.85 13.76 -7.81
N GLU A 118 6.37 14.98 -7.71
CA GLU A 118 7.36 15.50 -8.64
C GLU A 118 8.63 14.64 -8.62
N GLY A 119 9.19 14.34 -9.80
CA GLY A 119 10.39 13.52 -9.96
C GLY A 119 10.13 12.02 -10.19
N MET A 120 8.89 11.55 -10.02
CA MET A 120 8.53 10.16 -10.27
C MET A 120 8.66 9.76 -11.75
N VAL A 121 8.87 8.47 -12.01
CA VAL A 121 8.88 7.91 -13.36
C VAL A 121 7.78 6.88 -13.51
N PHE A 122 6.85 7.12 -14.43
CA PHE A 122 5.80 6.17 -14.80
C PHE A 122 5.84 5.91 -16.30
N THR A 123 5.79 4.64 -16.70
CA THR A 123 5.71 4.22 -18.10
C THR A 123 4.70 3.08 -18.24
N GLY A 124 3.58 3.37 -18.87
CA GLY A 124 2.49 2.42 -19.11
C GLY A 124 1.15 3.12 -19.22
N GLU A 125 0.08 2.33 -19.18
CA GLU A 125 -1.29 2.84 -19.19
C GLU A 125 -1.83 3.00 -17.76
N ALA A 126 -2.50 4.11 -17.50
CA ALA A 126 -3.18 4.37 -16.23
C ALA A 126 -4.70 4.44 -16.47
N LYS A 127 -5.43 3.46 -15.93
CA LYS A 127 -6.89 3.44 -15.97
C LYS A 127 -7.45 3.79 -14.60
N ILE A 128 -8.10 4.95 -14.52
CA ILE A 128 -8.83 5.37 -13.31
C ILE A 128 -10.25 4.82 -13.38
N LEU A 129 -10.62 4.01 -12.41
CA LEU A 129 -11.87 3.27 -12.38
C LEU A 129 -12.85 3.84 -11.36
N GLU A 130 -14.15 3.76 -11.67
CA GLU A 130 -15.18 4.05 -10.70
C GLU A 130 -15.40 2.87 -9.74
N LYS A 131 -16.05 3.13 -8.60
CA LYS A 131 -16.25 2.14 -7.53
C LYS A 131 -16.86 0.83 -8.06
N ASN A 132 -17.83 0.91 -8.97
CA ASN A 132 -18.54 -0.25 -9.52
C ASN A 132 -17.67 -1.12 -10.43
N GLU A 133 -16.64 -0.56 -11.09
CA GLU A 133 -15.75 -1.31 -11.98
C GLU A 133 -14.67 -2.06 -11.20
N ILE A 134 -14.27 -1.53 -10.03
CA ILE A 134 -13.21 -2.07 -9.19
C ILE A 134 -13.62 -3.36 -8.48
N ASP A 135 -14.87 -3.44 -8.03
CA ASP A 135 -15.38 -4.62 -7.33
C ASP A 135 -15.24 -5.88 -8.22
N ASN A 136 -15.42 -5.74 -9.53
CA ASN A 136 -15.24 -6.84 -10.50
C ASN A 136 -13.79 -7.31 -10.64
N ILE A 137 -12.81 -6.41 -10.56
CA ILE A 137 -11.38 -6.76 -10.65
C ILE A 137 -10.91 -7.46 -9.37
N PHE A 138 -11.41 -7.02 -8.22
CA PHE A 138 -10.99 -7.55 -6.92
C PHE A 138 -11.71 -8.84 -6.55
N HIS A 139 -13.01 -8.97 -6.88
CA HIS A 139 -13.79 -10.15 -6.52
C HIS A 139 -13.29 -11.44 -7.20
N GLN A 140 -12.60 -11.33 -8.33
CA GLN A 140 -12.05 -12.49 -9.04
C GLN A 140 -10.61 -12.84 -8.59
N ASN A 141 -9.92 -11.94 -7.88
CA ASN A 141 -8.47 -12.04 -7.66
C ASN A 141 -8.04 -12.06 -6.18
N VAL A 142 -8.92 -11.73 -5.23
CA VAL A 142 -8.58 -11.69 -3.78
C VAL A 142 -9.58 -12.48 -2.91
N THR A 143 -10.79 -12.76 -3.39
CA THR A 143 -11.90 -13.31 -2.56
C THR A 143 -11.81 -14.80 -2.22
N SER A 144 -10.75 -15.48 -2.64
CA SER A 144 -10.45 -16.84 -2.17
C SER A 144 -9.06 -16.85 -1.55
N ILE A 145 -8.94 -16.15 -0.42
CA ILE A 145 -7.91 -16.49 0.56
C ILE A 145 -8.53 -17.64 1.39
N PRO A 146 -8.27 -18.92 1.06
CA PRO A 146 -8.44 -19.95 2.06
C PRO A 146 -7.50 -19.57 3.20
N THR A 147 -8.04 -19.34 4.38
CA THR A 147 -7.21 -19.19 5.57
C THR A 147 -6.50 -20.52 5.76
N ILE A 148 -5.23 -20.60 5.34
CA ILE A 148 -4.38 -21.80 5.53
C ILE A 148 -4.23 -22.11 7.03
N SER A 149 -4.62 -21.18 7.92
CA SER A 149 -4.68 -21.43 9.37
C SER A 149 -5.38 -22.73 9.73
N LYS A 150 -6.45 -23.12 9.04
CA LYS A 150 -7.15 -24.39 9.29
C LYS A 150 -6.35 -25.64 8.92
N GLU A 151 -5.35 -25.53 8.05
CA GLU A 151 -4.44 -26.63 7.68
C GLU A 151 -3.24 -26.75 8.65
N PHE A 152 -3.02 -25.75 9.52
CA PHE A 152 -1.96 -25.75 10.53
C PHE A 152 -2.45 -26.11 11.94
N ASP A 153 -3.75 -26.38 12.12
CA ASP A 153 -4.35 -26.87 13.37
C ASP A 153 -4.07 -28.39 13.54
N PHE A 154 -2.80 -28.78 13.64
CA PHE A 154 -2.37 -30.14 14.03
C PHE A 154 -2.38 -30.34 15.55
#